data_AF-A0A3C1W5Z1-F1
#
_entry.id   AF-A0A3C1W5Z1-F1
#
_cell.length_a   1.000
_cell.length_b   1.000
_cell.length_c   1.000
_cell.angle_alpha   90.00
_cell.angle_beta   90.00
_cell.angle_gamma   90.00
#
_symmetry.space_group_name_H-M   'P 1'
#
loop_
_entity.id
_entity.type
_entity.pdbx_description
1 polymer ?
#
loop_
_entity_poly.entity_id
_entity_poly.type
_entity_poly.pdbx_seq_one_letter_code
_entity_poly.pdbx_strand_id
1 'polypeptide(L)' 'MKNEEEDLVMLKDKFVSQWGVMGTQWGINRTMAQIHALLMTSPEAMTTDEVMEELS' A
#
# COMPACT_ATOMS: atom_id res chain seq x y z
N MET A 1 -17.85 4.62 -13.83
CA MET A 1 -17.02 5.79 -13.47
C MET A 1 -16.89 5.95 -11.96
N LYS A 2 -17.85 6.53 -11.20
CA LYS A 2 -17.67 6.71 -9.73
C LYS A 2 -17.37 5.42 -8.96
N ASN A 3 -18.08 4.34 -9.27
CA ASN A 3 -17.87 3.04 -8.61
C ASN A 3 -16.50 2.42 -8.94
N GLU A 4 -15.96 2.66 -10.14
CA GLU A 4 -14.69 2.04 -10.54
C GLU A 4 -13.50 2.68 -9.82
N GLU A 5 -13.55 3.99 -9.56
CA GLU A 5 -12.51 4.70 -8.82
C GLU A 5 -12.49 4.30 -7.34
N GLU A 6 -13.67 4.18 -6.73
CA GLU A 6 -13.83 3.65 -5.37
C GLU A 6 -13.34 2.18 -5.28
N ASP A 7 -13.66 1.36 -6.28
CA ASP A 7 -13.19 -0.03 -6.35
C ASP A 7 -11.66 -0.12 -6.46
N LEU A 8 -11.03 0.75 -7.24
CA LEU A 8 -9.57 0.80 -7.39
C LEU A 8 -8.87 1.17 -6.09
N VAL A 9 -9.40 2.14 -5.34
CA VAL A 9 -8.88 2.52 -4.01
C VAL A 9 -8.96 1.31 -3.06
N MET A 10 -10.11 0.64 -2.98
CA MET A 10 -10.25 -0.55 -2.13
C MET A 10 -9.33 -1.71 -2.55
N LEU A 11 -9.12 -1.90 -3.85
CA LEU A 11 -8.20 -2.90 -4.38
C LEU A 11 -6.75 -2.60 -3.98
N LYS A 12 -6.33 -1.34 -4.05
CA LYS A 12 -5.00 -0.90 -3.62
C LYS A 12 -4.79 -1.18 -2.13
N ASP A 13 -5.75 -0.82 -1.28
CA ASP A 13 -5.65 -1.05 0.18
C ASP A 13 -5.55 -2.55 0.50
N LYS A 14 -6.37 -3.36 -0.17
CA LYS A 14 -6.33 -4.81 -0.02
C LYS A 14 -4.99 -5.38 -0.48
N PHE A 15 -4.47 -4.90 -1.61
CA PHE A 15 -3.16 -5.30 -2.12
C PHE A 15 -2.04 -4.98 -1.13
N VAL A 16 -1.96 -3.74 -0.67
CA VAL A 16 -0.95 -3.28 0.31
C VAL A 16 -1.00 -4.10 1.59
N SER A 17 -2.21 -4.35 2.12
CA SER A 17 -2.42 -5.14 3.33
C SER A 17 -1.94 -6.60 3.16
N GLN A 18 -2.31 -7.26 2.06
CA GLN A 18 -1.90 -8.64 1.79
C GLN A 18 -0.38 -8.76 1.56
N TRP A 19 0.20 -7.80 0.82
CA TRP A 19 1.66 -7.75 0.63
C TRP A 19 2.40 -7.59 1.96
N GLY A 20 1.88 -6.76 2.87
CA GLY A 20 2.38 -6.63 4.23
C GLY A 20 2.44 -7.96 4.98
N VAL A 21 1.36 -8.76 4.90
CA VAL A 21 1.31 -10.10 5.50
C VAL A 21 2.32 -11.05 4.86
N MET A 22 2.40 -11.07 3.52
CA MET A 22 3.37 -11.91 2.80
C MET A 22 4.82 -11.58 3.16
N GLY A 23 5.15 -10.29 3.28
CA GLY A 23 6.49 -9.84 3.67
C GLY A 23 6.96 -10.41 5.00
N THR A 24 6.05 -10.58 5.98
CA THR A 24 6.39 -11.18 7.28
C THR A 24 6.82 -12.63 7.17
N GLN A 25 6.34 -13.38 6.16
CA GLN A 25 6.75 -14.77 5.91
C GLN A 25 8.21 -14.89 5.44
N TRP A 26 8.76 -13.81 4.89
CA TRP A 26 10.17 -13.70 4.49
C TRP A 26 11.03 -12.94 5.50
N GLY A 27 10.51 -12.68 6.71
CA GLY A 27 11.25 -11.96 7.76
C GLY A 27 11.34 -10.44 7.56
N ILE A 28 10.55 -9.88 6.64
CA ILE A 28 10.46 -8.43 6.43
C ILE A 28 9.45 -7.85 7.43
N ASN A 29 9.78 -6.70 8.03
CA ASN A 29 8.84 -5.98 8.87
C ASN A 29 7.57 -5.61 8.08
N ARG A 30 6.39 -5.87 8.66
CA ARG A 30 5.09 -5.64 8.00
C ARG A 30 4.96 -4.23 7.43
N THR A 31 5.30 -3.21 8.21
CA THR A 31 5.21 -1.80 7.81
C THR A 31 6.13 -1.52 6.63
N MET A 32 7.38 -2.02 6.65
CA MET A 32 8.30 -1.84 5.52
C MET A 32 7.81 -2.52 4.24
N ALA A 33 7.18 -3.69 4.35
CA ALA A 33 6.57 -4.35 3.21
C ALA A 33 5.36 -3.56 2.67
N GLN A 34 4.54 -2.97 3.55
CA GLN A 34 3.42 -2.10 3.14
C GLN A 34 3.90 -0.82 2.46
N ILE A 35 4.95 -0.17 2.98
CA ILE A 35 5.58 1.00 2.33
C ILE A 35 6.04 0.66 0.92
N HIS A 36 6.71 -0.48 0.74
CA HIS A 36 7.13 -0.93 -0.58
C HIS A 36 5.94 -1.17 -1.52
N ALA A 37 4.88 -1.84 -1.04
CA ALA A 37 3.68 -2.10 -1.85
C ALA A 37 2.96 -0.82 -2.26
N LEU A 38 2.85 0.14 -1.34
CA LEU A 38 2.27 1.46 -1.59
C LEU A 38 3.06 2.17 -2.69
N LEU A 39 4.38 2.34 -2.50
CA LEU A 39 5.23 3.04 -3.47
C LEU A 39 5.28 2.35 -4.83
N MET A 40 5.21 1.02 -4.89
CA MET A 40 5.18 0.25 -6.14
C MET A 40 3.90 0.50 -6.96
N THR A 41 2.80 0.86 -6.30
CA THR A 41 1.49 1.09 -6.95
C THR A 41 1.15 2.57 -7.09
N SER A 42 1.96 3.47 -6.51
CA SER A 42 1.76 4.91 -6.61
C SER A 42 2.23 5.43 -7.98
N PRO A 43 1.38 6.20 -8.69
CA PRO A 43 1.75 6.78 -9.97
C PRO A 43 2.79 7.90 -9.84
N GLU A 44 2.79 8.59 -8.71
CA GLU A 44 3.67 9.72 -8.42
C GLU A 44 4.58 9.40 -7.22
N ALA A 45 5.73 10.06 -7.16
CA ALA A 45 6.62 9.96 -6.01
C ALA A 45 5.95 10.52 -4.76
N MET A 46 6.18 9.87 -3.62
CA MET A 46 5.61 10.26 -2.33
C MET A 46 6.71 10.64 -1.35
N THR A 47 6.41 11.63 -0.53
CA THR A 47 7.17 12.01 0.65
C THR A 47 6.90 11.05 1.81
N THR A 48 7.74 11.10 2.84
CA THR A 48 7.55 10.30 4.05
C THR A 48 6.22 10.59 4.74
N ASP A 49 5.81 11.85 4.79
CA ASP A 49 4.57 12.26 5.48
C ASP A 49 3.33 11.71 4.76
N GLU A 50 3.31 11.78 3.43
CA GLU A 50 2.23 11.19 2.60
C GLU A 50 2.14 9.67 2.77
N VAL A 51 3.30 8.99 2.84
CA VAL A 51 3.34 7.53 3.10
C VAL A 51 2.77 7.20 4.48
N MET A 52 3.07 8.01 5.50
CA MET A 52 2.50 7.80 6.83
C MET A 52 0.99 8.04 6.85
N GLU A 53 0.50 9.07 6.17
CA GLU A 53 -0.93 9.37 6.06
C GLU A 53 -1.70 8.23 5.38
N GLU A 54 -1.18 7.70 4.28
CA GLU A 54 -1.84 6.62 3.52
C GLU A 54 -1.82 5.25 4.22
N LEU A 55 -0.89 5.03 5.16
CA LEU A 55 -0.75 3.75 5.88
C LEU A 55 -1.29 3.78 7.33
N SER A 56 -1.83 4.91 7.78
CA SER A 56 -2.41 5.08 9.13
C SER A 56 -3.80 4.46 9.25
#